data_AF-A0A022Q7P3-F1
#
_entry.id   AF-A0A022Q7P3-F1
#
_cell.length_a   1.000
_cell.length_b   1.000
_cell.length_c   1.000
_cell.angle_alpha   90.00
_cell.angle_beta   90.00
_cell.angle_gamma   90.00
#
_symmetry.space_group_name_H-M   'P 1'
#
loop_
_entity.id
_entity.type
_entity.pdbx_description
1 polymer ?
#
loop_
_entity_poly.entity_id
_entity_poly.type
_entity_poly.pdbx_seq_one_letter_code
_entity_poly.pdbx_strand_id
1 'polypeptide(L)'
;MEGNLEVWAGPLSGYRVALLLLNRGPDRTPMTGYWDDIGIPPSSVVVARDLWKHKTLKESFVGNLTETVDPHSCKMYILKPIA
;
A
#
# COMPACT_ATOMS: atom_id res chain seq x y z
N MET A 1 10.81 -17.74 -2.22
CA MET A 1 9.84 -18.58 -1.49
C MET A 1 8.56 -17.78 -1.37
N GLU A 2 7.44 -18.34 -1.81
CA GLU A 2 6.09 -17.80 -1.52
C GLU A 2 5.98 -17.60 0.00
N GLY A 3 5.80 -16.36 0.44
CA GLY A 3 5.80 -16.00 1.87
C GLY A 3 6.86 -14.95 2.27
N ASN A 4 7.79 -14.59 1.38
CA ASN A 4 8.71 -13.47 1.65
C ASN A 4 8.08 -12.10 1.41
N LEU A 5 6.99 -12.03 0.65
CA LEU A 5 6.31 -10.79 0.31
C LEU A 5 4.98 -10.77 1.03
N GLU A 6 4.79 -9.79 1.90
CA GLU A 6 3.58 -9.68 2.72
C GLU A 6 2.90 -8.34 2.48
N VAL A 7 1.58 -8.39 2.32
CA VAL A 7 0.71 -7.22 2.27
C VAL A 7 -0.11 -7.22 3.54
N TRP A 8 0.08 -6.19 4.37
CA TRP A 8 -0.70 -6.01 5.60
C TRP A 8 -1.58 -4.77 5.44
N ALA A 9 -2.82 -4.89 5.91
CA ALA A 9 -3.75 -3.79 5.91
C ALA A 9 -4.55 -3.71 7.20
N GLY A 10 -4.97 -2.50 7.57
CA GLY A 10 -5.83 -2.27 8.73
C GLY A 10 -6.68 -1.02 8.58
N PRO A 11 -7.97 -1.06 8.95
CA PRO A 11 -8.82 0.12 8.90
C PRO A 11 -8.38 1.17 9.93
N LEU A 12 -8.53 2.43 9.55
CA LEU A 12 -8.28 3.61 10.39
C LEU A 12 -9.54 4.47 10.47
N SER A 13 -9.55 5.40 11.42
CA SER A 13 -10.60 6.41 11.53
C SER A 13 -10.73 7.26 10.25
N GLY A 14 -11.96 7.71 9.96
CA GLY A 14 -12.25 8.56 8.81
C GLY A 14 -12.23 7.82 7.47
N TYR A 15 -12.61 6.55 7.46
CA TYR A 15 -12.65 5.68 6.28
C TYR A 15 -11.33 5.64 5.52
N ARG A 16 -10.24 5.46 6.28
CA ARG A 16 -8.87 5.33 5.74
C ARG A 16 -8.38 3.92 6.00
N VAL A 17 -7.35 3.51 5.26
CA VAL A 17 -6.70 2.20 5.43
C VAL A 17 -5.20 2.42 5.59
N ALA A 18 -4.59 1.78 6.57
CA ALA A 18 -3.14 1.61 6.63
C ALA A 18 -2.75 0.46 5.70
N LEU A 19 -1.76 0.67 4.84
CA LEU A 19 -1.16 -0.35 3.97
C LEU A 19 0.32 -0.47 4.29
N LEU A 20 0.82 -1.68 4.49
CA LEU A 20 2.24 -2.01 4.61
C LEU A 20 2.59 -3.08 3.58
N LEU A 21 3.56 -2.76 2.71
CA LEU A 21 4.19 -3.69 1.79
C LEU A 21 5.53 -4.09 2.40
N LEU A 22 5.64 -5.33 2.88
CA LEU A 22 6.81 -5.84 3.60
C LEU A 22 7.53 -6.90 2.76
N ASN A 23 8.75 -6.57 2.32
CA ASN A 23 9.63 -7.50 1.63
C ASN A 23 10.62 -8.11 2.63
N ARG A 24 10.36 -9.35 3.05
CA ARG A 24 11.24 -10.17 3.89
C ARG A 24 12.26 -10.96 3.07
N GLY A 25 12.21 -10.85 1.75
CA GLY A 25 13.09 -11.57 0.83
C GLY A 25 14.42 -10.84 0.59
N PRO A 26 15.37 -11.56 -0.04
CA PRO A 26 16.70 -11.03 -0.35
C PRO A 26 16.74 -10.20 -1.64
N ASP A 27 15.66 -10.19 -2.42
CA ASP A 27 15.61 -9.56 -3.75
C ASP A 27 14.75 -8.30 -3.73
N ARG A 28 15.11 -7.33 -4.59
CA ARG A 28 14.29 -6.14 -4.82
C ARG A 28 13.07 -6.54 -5.66
N THR A 29 11.86 -6.32 -5.14
CA THR A 29 10.65 -6.91 -5.74
C THR A 29 9.50 -5.90 -5.83
N PRO A 30 8.79 -5.82 -6.97
CA PRO A 30 7.54 -5.09 -7.05
C PRO A 30 6.46 -5.79 -6.21
N MET A 31 5.76 -5.02 -5.38
CA MET A 31 4.67 -5.48 -4.53
C MET A 31 3.43 -4.61 -4.74
N THR A 32 2.25 -5.23 -4.73
CA THR A 32 0.98 -4.56 -5.01
C THR A 32 0.02 -4.74 -3.86
N GLY A 33 -0.56 -3.65 -3.36
CA GLY A 33 -1.73 -3.68 -2.49
C GLY A 33 -2.99 -3.45 -3.34
N TYR A 34 -3.75 -4.51 -3.61
CA TYR A 34 -5.03 -4.42 -4.32
C TYR A 34 -6.16 -3.97 -3.39
N TRP A 35 -7.09 -3.17 -3.89
CA TRP A 35 -8.17 -2.58 -3.10
C TRP A 35 -9.13 -3.61 -2.52
N ASP A 36 -9.51 -4.61 -3.31
CA ASP A 36 -10.36 -5.73 -2.89
C ASP A 36 -9.73 -6.55 -1.76
N ASP A 37 -8.41 -6.75 -1.76
CA ASP A 37 -7.69 -7.45 -0.71
C ASP A 37 -7.63 -6.67 0.62
N ILE A 38 -7.68 -5.33 0.57
CA ILE A 38 -7.44 -4.45 1.73
C ILE A 38 -8.67 -3.68 2.20
N GLY A 39 -9.86 -4.06 1.72
CA GLY A 39 -11.14 -3.51 2.17
C GLY A 39 -11.47 -2.12 1.61
N ILE A 40 -10.93 -1.77 0.43
CA ILE A 40 -11.31 -0.59 -0.34
C ILE A 40 -12.15 -1.04 -1.54
N PRO A 41 -13.26 -0.38 -1.89
CA PRO A 41 -13.99 -0.70 -3.12
C PRO A 41 -13.07 -0.58 -4.36
N PRO A 42 -13.07 -1.56 -5.29
CA PRO A 42 -12.11 -1.58 -6.41
C PRO A 42 -12.10 -0.33 -7.29
N SER A 43 -13.25 0.34 -7.43
CA SER A 43 -13.39 1.56 -8.25
C SER A 43 -13.09 2.86 -7.49
N SER A 44 -12.77 2.80 -6.19
CA SER A 44 -12.49 4.00 -5.41
C SER A 44 -11.21 4.69 -5.86
N VAL A 45 -11.30 6.02 -5.99
CA VAL A 45 -10.14 6.89 -6.20
C VAL A 45 -9.51 7.18 -4.85
N VAL A 46 -8.23 6.85 -4.70
CA VAL A 46 -7.51 6.91 -3.43
C VAL A 46 -6.32 7.86 -3.54
N VAL A 47 -6.14 8.69 -2.53
CA VAL A 47 -4.91 9.44 -2.30
C VAL A 47 -4.07 8.68 -1.27
N ALA A 48 -2.79 8.47 -1.58
CA ALA A 48 -1.85 7.77 -0.71
C ALA A 48 -0.86 8.75 -0.05
N ARG A 49 -0.65 8.60 1.25
CA ARG A 49 0.41 9.30 2.00
C ARG A 49 1.50 8.31 2.39
N ASP A 50 2.69 8.48 1.83
CA ASP A 50 3.90 7.77 2.24
C ASP A 50 4.32 8.26 3.62
N LEU A 51 4.33 7.35 4.60
CA LEU A 51 4.63 7.68 5.98
C LEU A 51 6.13 7.87 6.23
N TRP A 52 6.97 7.12 5.51
CA TRP A 52 8.43 7.22 5.66
C TRP A 52 8.99 8.49 5.01
N LYS A 53 8.40 8.91 3.89
CA LYS A 53 8.77 10.18 3.22
C LYS A 53 8.00 11.39 3.76
N HIS A 54 7.08 11.18 4.71
CA HIS A 54 6.20 12.21 5.26
C HIS A 54 5.44 13.02 4.19
N LYS A 55 5.09 12.37 3.06
CA LYS A 55 4.62 13.06 1.85
C LYS A 55 3.39 12.38 1.27
N THR A 56 2.42 13.20 0.89
CA THR A 56 1.29 12.75 0.06
C THR A 56 1.75 12.64 -1.39
N LEU A 57 1.49 11.49 -2.01
CA LEU A 57 1.79 11.28 -3.42
C LEU A 57 0.93 12.22 -4.27
N LYS A 58 1.50 12.71 -5.39
CA LYS A 58 0.81 13.69 -6.25
C LYS A 58 -0.30 13.04 -7.06
N GLU A 59 -0.12 11.78 -7.42
CA GLU A 59 -1.09 11.01 -8.17
C GLU A 59 -2.14 10.39 -7.25
N SER A 60 -3.33 10.17 -7.82
CA SER A 60 -4.37 9.33 -7.24
C SER A 60 -4.31 7.94 -7.87
N PHE A 61 -4.78 6.96 -7.10
CA PHE A 61 -4.70 5.54 -7.45
C PHE A 61 -6.11 4.97 -7.54
N VAL A 62 -6.30 4.00 -8.43
CA VAL A 62 -7.56 3.26 -8.62
C VAL A 62 -7.21 1.78 -8.72
N GLY A 63 -7.98 0.94 -8.01
CA GLY A 63 -7.83 -0.52 -7.99
C GLY A 63 -6.64 -1.05 -7.19
N ASN A 64 -5.48 -0.39 -7.22
CA ASN A 64 -4.30 -0.81 -6.47
C ASN A 64 -3.24 0.29 -6.31
N LEU A 65 -2.24 0.00 -5.48
CA LEU A 65 -0.96 0.72 -5.44
C LEU A 65 0.19 -0.30 -5.54
N THR A 66 1.08 -0.10 -6.51
CA THR A 66 2.27 -0.95 -6.73
C THR A 66 3.54 -0.18 -6.46
N GLU A 67 4.46 -0.75 -5.68
CA GLU A 67 5.74 -0.16 -5.34
C GLU A 67 6.86 -1.19 -5.38
N THR A 68 8.07 -0.75 -5.74
CA THR A 68 9.25 -1.61 -5.65
C THR A 68 9.87 -1.50 -4.26
N VAL A 69 9.93 -2.62 -3.56
CA VAL A 69 10.45 -2.71 -2.18
C VAL A 69 11.80 -3.41 -2.19
N ASP A 70 12.81 -2.75 -1.64
CA ASP A 70 14.16 -3.29 -1.52
C ASP A 70 14.21 -4.48 -0.54
N PRO A 71 15.26 -5.32 -0.58
CA PRO A 71 15.40 -6.47 0.31
C PRO A 71 15.30 -6.08 1.79
N HIS A 72 14.60 -6.90 2.57
CA HIS A 72 14.40 -6.72 4.01
C HIS A 72 13.89 -5.31 4.38
N SER A 73 13.09 -4.69 3.50
CA SER A 73 12.58 -3.34 3.66
C SER A 73 11.06 -3.30 3.57
N CYS A 74 10.48 -2.12 3.78
CA CYS A 74 9.04 -1.93 3.65
C CYS A 74 8.66 -0.56 3.07
N LYS A 75 7.43 -0.47 2.58
CA LYS A 75 6.75 0.79 2.27
C LYS A 75 5.45 0.85 3.04
N MET A 76 5.15 2.00 3.63
CA MET A 76 3.96 2.18 4.45
C MET A 76 3.18 3.42 4.02
N TYR A 77 1.88 3.23 3.84
CA TYR A 77 0.96 4.26 3.37
C TYR A 77 -0.28 4.40 4.25
N ILE A 78 -0.79 5.61 4.35
CA ILE A 78 -2.20 5.85 4.66
C ILE A 78 -2.92 6.10 3.36
N LEU A 79 -3.92 5.25 3.09
CA LEU A 79 -4.80 5.33 1.94
C LEU A 79 -6.09 6.02 2.35
N LYS A 80 -6.47 7.05 1.60
CA LYS A 80 -7.72 7.78 1.79
C LYS A 80 -8.51 7.77 0.48
N PRO A 81 -9.62 7.02 0.40
CA PRO A 81 -10.63 7.20 -0.64
C PRO A 81 -11.14 8.65 -0.65
N ILE A 82 -11.27 9.25 -1.83
CA ILE A 82 -11.69 10.64 -2.04
C ILE A 82 -12.95 10.79 -2.92
N ALA A 83 -13.45 9.67 -3.46
CA ALA A 83 -14.67 9.59 -4.26
C ALA A 83 -15.35 8.23 -4.01
#